data_AF-A0A1Z8NI10-F1
#
_entry.id   AF-A0A1Z8NI10-F1
#
_cell.length_a   1.000
_cell.length_b   1.000
_cell.length_c   1.000
_cell.angle_alpha   90.00
_cell.angle_beta   90.00
_cell.angle_gamma   90.00
#
_symmetry.space_group_name_H-M   'P 1'
#
loop_
_entity.id
_entity.type
_entity.pdbx_description
1 polymer ?
#
loop_
_entity_poly.entity_id
_entity_poly.type
_entity_poly.pdbx_seq_one_letter_code
_entity_poly.pdbx_strand_id
1 'polypeptide(L)'
;MPLPASMAPLLAQGMLFGCQLISGQLECVPGMNNLTPQQEIKVLKQQTDASIQQADRIQGQINALGKLVLQGEAIEGQLIQAQWLNLNGGSLEPSAIHWYRSGPEGWILISESETVTYTPQASDVGLELMAVAIVITPDGHRRVASTAIGPVQTTE
;
A
#
# COMPACT_ATOMS: atom_id res chain seq x y z
N MET A 1 77.18 -29.01 12.78
CA MET A 1 77.00 -27.66 12.20
C MET A 1 76.26 -27.81 10.88
N PRO A 2 75.28 -26.96 10.48
CA PRO A 2 74.18 -26.28 11.17
C PRO A 2 72.77 -26.64 10.57
N LEU A 3 71.68 -26.17 11.20
CA LEU A 3 70.27 -26.17 10.71
C LEU A 3 70.06 -25.07 9.63
N PRO A 4 68.97 -25.12 8.81
CA PRO A 4 67.79 -24.35 9.21
C PRO A 4 66.42 -25.00 8.87
N ALA A 5 65.44 -24.59 9.68
CA ALA A 5 64.01 -24.71 9.42
C ALA A 5 63.61 -24.03 8.10
N SER A 6 62.54 -24.51 7.46
CA SER A 6 61.81 -23.74 6.45
C SER A 6 60.32 -23.88 6.72
N MET A 7 59.83 -22.94 7.52
CA MET A 7 58.47 -22.43 7.48
C MET A 7 58.22 -21.75 6.13
N ALA A 8 57.06 -21.97 5.51
CA ALA A 8 56.25 -20.96 4.81
C ALA A 8 55.05 -21.64 4.10
N PRO A 9 53.95 -20.94 3.83
CA PRO A 9 53.27 -19.95 4.66
C PRO A 9 51.77 -20.29 4.84
N LEU A 10 51.21 -19.89 5.99
CA LEU A 10 49.79 -19.56 6.10
C LEU A 10 49.53 -18.37 5.17
N LEU A 11 49.03 -18.60 3.96
CA LEU A 11 48.33 -17.55 3.22
C LEU A 11 46.87 -17.53 3.67
N ALA A 12 46.67 -17.06 4.90
CA ALA A 12 45.48 -16.32 5.23
C ALA A 12 45.54 -15.01 4.43
N GLN A 13 44.86 -14.96 3.29
CA GLN A 13 44.54 -13.75 2.52
C GLN A 13 43.62 -14.11 1.35
N GLY A 14 42.44 -14.60 1.69
CA GLY A 14 41.28 -14.56 0.81
C GLY A 14 40.13 -14.06 1.65
N MET A 15 39.92 -12.74 1.69
CA MET A 15 38.66 -12.20 2.18
C MET A 15 37.58 -12.73 1.23
N LEU A 16 36.95 -13.85 1.61
CA LEU A 16 35.77 -14.39 0.92
C LEU A 16 34.61 -13.47 1.29
N PHE A 17 34.50 -12.39 0.52
CA PHE A 17 33.42 -11.41 0.67
C PHE A 17 32.09 -12.07 0.34
N GLY A 18 31.06 -11.74 1.12
CA GLY A 18 29.75 -12.38 1.01
C GLY A 18 29.61 -13.72 1.74
N CYS A 19 30.65 -14.19 2.44
CA CYS A 19 30.58 -15.38 3.28
C CYS A 19 30.97 -15.06 4.73
N GLN A 20 30.12 -15.46 5.67
CA GLN A 20 30.40 -15.35 7.10
C GLN A 20 30.65 -16.75 7.65
N LEU A 21 31.69 -16.90 8.48
CA LEU A 21 31.91 -18.15 9.21
C LEU A 21 30.97 -18.17 10.41
N ILE A 22 29.97 -19.06 10.40
CA ILE A 22 29.03 -19.26 11.49
C ILE A 22 29.20 -20.70 11.97
N SER A 23 29.62 -20.87 13.22
CA SER A 23 29.82 -22.19 13.85
C SER A 23 30.77 -23.12 13.08
N GLY A 24 31.80 -22.57 12.43
CA GLY A 24 32.78 -23.34 11.66
C GLY A 24 32.33 -23.74 10.25
N GLN A 25 31.11 -23.38 9.84
CA GLN A 25 30.62 -23.53 8.49
C GLN A 25 30.62 -22.18 7.78
N LEU A 26 31.07 -22.16 6.52
CA LEU A 26 31.12 -20.95 5.71
C LEU A 26 29.72 -20.73 5.11
N GLU A 27 28.97 -19.79 5.64
CA GLU A 27 27.65 -19.41 5.13
C GLU A 27 27.80 -18.24 4.15
N CYS A 28 27.56 -18.49 2.87
CA CYS A 28 27.60 -17.47 1.84
C CYS A 28 26.20 -17.00 1.48
N VAL A 29 26.03 -15.70 1.25
CA VAL A 29 24.82 -15.17 0.65
C VAL A 29 24.68 -15.78 -0.76
N PRO A 30 23.59 -16.49 -1.07
CA PRO A 30 23.41 -17.13 -2.37
C PRO A 30 23.54 -16.12 -3.52
N GLY A 31 24.44 -16.40 -4.48
CA GLY A 31 24.67 -15.55 -5.67
C GLY A 31 25.80 -14.53 -5.55
N MET A 32 26.49 -14.43 -4.41
CA MET A 32 27.58 -13.46 -4.18
C MET A 32 29.00 -14.06 -4.16
N ASN A 33 29.11 -15.40 -4.18
CA ASN A 33 30.37 -16.13 -3.99
C ASN A 33 31.46 -15.91 -5.05
N ASN A 34 31.17 -15.21 -6.16
CA ASN A 34 32.09 -15.04 -7.30
C ASN A 34 32.18 -13.59 -7.81
N LEU A 35 31.67 -12.60 -7.07
CA LEU A 35 31.70 -11.20 -7.47
C LEU A 35 32.81 -10.45 -6.75
N THR A 36 33.46 -9.50 -7.43
CA THR A 36 34.34 -8.55 -6.74
C THR A 36 33.50 -7.57 -5.93
N PRO A 37 34.03 -6.94 -4.87
CA PRO A 37 33.30 -5.93 -4.11
C PRO A 37 32.73 -4.79 -4.98
N GLN A 38 33.41 -4.41 -6.07
CA GLN A 38 32.89 -3.40 -6.99
C GLN A 38 31.70 -3.92 -7.82
N GLN A 39 31.70 -5.20 -8.16
CA GLN A 39 30.58 -5.86 -8.85
C GLN A 39 29.38 -6.04 -7.92
N GLU A 40 29.60 -6.40 -6.66
CA GLU A 40 28.55 -6.46 -5.63
C GLU A 40 27.89 -5.10 -5.43
N ILE A 41 28.68 -4.03 -5.24
CA ILE A 41 28.17 -2.66 -5.11
C ILE A 41 27.36 -2.26 -6.35
N LYS A 42 27.79 -2.66 -7.55
CA LYS A 42 27.07 -2.36 -8.79
C LYS A 42 25.71 -3.07 -8.83
N VAL A 43 25.66 -4.36 -8.46
CA VAL A 43 24.42 -5.13 -8.40
C VAL A 43 23.47 -4.55 -7.36
N LEU A 44 23.97 -4.23 -6.17
CA LEU A 44 23.19 -3.60 -5.11
C LEU A 44 22.62 -2.24 -5.55
N LYS A 45 23.43 -1.39 -6.18
CA LYS A 45 22.96 -0.10 -6.74
C LYS A 45 21.84 -0.31 -7.76
N GLN A 46 21.99 -1.26 -8.67
CA GLN A 46 20.96 -1.56 -9.67
C GLN A 46 19.65 -2.04 -9.01
N GLN A 47 19.74 -2.88 -7.97
CA GLN A 47 18.58 -3.32 -7.20
C GLN A 47 17.92 -2.17 -6.44
N THR A 48 18.72 -1.30 -5.83
CA THR A 48 18.24 -0.09 -5.14
C THR A 48 17.52 0.85 -6.11
N ASP A 49 18.11 1.13 -7.27
CA ASP A 49 17.50 2.00 -8.29
C ASP A 49 16.16 1.44 -8.78
N ALA A 50 16.09 0.12 -9.03
CA ALA A 50 14.85 -0.55 -9.39
C ALA A 50 13.78 -0.45 -8.29
N SER A 51 14.20 -0.56 -7.02
CA SER A 51 13.31 -0.44 -5.86
C SER A 51 12.79 0.98 -5.68
N ILE A 52 13.65 1.99 -5.89
CA ILE A 52 13.26 3.40 -5.85
C ILE A 52 12.25 3.70 -6.96
N GLN A 53 12.51 3.26 -8.20
CA GLN A 53 11.57 3.44 -9.31
C GLN A 53 10.22 2.78 -9.04
N GLN A 54 10.20 1.62 -8.38
CA GLN A 54 8.95 0.99 -7.97
C GLN A 54 8.23 1.82 -6.90
N ALA A 55 8.94 2.32 -5.90
CA ALA A 55 8.38 3.18 -4.87
C ALA A 55 7.79 4.48 -5.45
N ASP A 56 8.50 5.12 -6.38
CA ASP A 56 8.05 6.34 -7.06
C ASP A 56 6.76 6.09 -7.86
N ARG A 57 6.66 4.94 -8.54
CA ARG A 57 5.42 4.55 -9.25
C ARG A 57 4.26 4.37 -8.27
N ILE A 58 4.47 3.66 -7.17
CA ILE A 58 3.44 3.46 -6.13
C ILE A 58 3.02 4.82 -5.55
N GLN A 59 3.96 5.70 -5.24
CA GLN A 59 3.67 7.02 -4.68
C GLN A 59 2.89 7.88 -5.69
N GLY A 60 3.26 7.84 -6.97
CA GLY A 60 2.52 8.51 -8.04
C GLY A 60 1.07 8.00 -8.16
N GLN A 61 0.86 6.69 -8.03
CA GLN A 61 -0.49 6.11 -8.03
C GLN A 61 -1.33 6.55 -6.83
N ILE A 62 -0.72 6.62 -5.64
CA ILE A 62 -1.40 7.12 -4.44
C ILE A 62 -1.78 8.60 -4.61
N ASN A 63 -0.86 9.41 -5.13
CA ASN A 63 -1.11 10.84 -5.37
C ASN A 63 -2.18 11.09 -6.43
N ALA A 64 -2.35 10.15 -7.37
CA ALA A 64 -3.39 10.22 -8.39
C ALA A 64 -4.80 9.90 -7.84
N LEU A 65 -4.91 9.28 -6.67
CA LEU A 65 -6.19 9.01 -6.03
C LEU A 65 -6.70 10.27 -5.32
N GLY A 66 -7.97 10.58 -5.57
CA GLY A 66 -8.71 11.56 -4.78
C GLY A 66 -9.18 10.99 -3.44
N LYS A 67 -9.91 11.85 -2.71
CA LYS A 67 -10.58 11.54 -1.45
C LYS A 67 -12.09 11.60 -1.67
N LEU A 68 -12.80 10.61 -1.15
CA LEU A 68 -14.26 10.66 -1.09
C LEU A 68 -14.70 11.27 0.24
N VAL A 69 -15.56 12.29 0.18
CA VAL A 69 -16.17 12.93 1.35
C VAL A 69 -17.69 12.92 1.25
N LEU A 70 -18.36 12.86 2.39
CA LEU A 70 -19.82 12.96 2.46
C LEU A 70 -20.21 14.37 2.91
N GLN A 71 -21.18 14.95 2.23
CA GLN A 71 -21.76 16.26 2.51
C GLN A 71 -23.25 16.09 2.84
N GLY A 72 -23.71 16.79 3.88
CA GLY A 72 -25.06 16.62 4.42
C GLY A 72 -25.06 15.94 5.78
N GLU A 73 -26.22 15.94 6.42
CA GLU A 73 -26.41 15.36 7.75
C GLU A 73 -26.99 13.95 7.64
N ALA A 74 -26.60 13.07 8.55
CA ALA A 74 -27.15 11.73 8.67
C ALA A 74 -28.52 11.80 9.35
N ILE A 75 -29.54 12.26 8.62
CA ILE A 75 -30.92 12.36 9.08
C ILE A 75 -31.82 11.65 8.08
N GLU A 76 -32.77 10.87 8.58
CA GLU A 76 -33.79 10.21 7.77
C GLU A 76 -34.46 11.22 6.82
N GLY A 77 -34.58 10.85 5.54
CA GLY A 77 -35.19 11.68 4.51
C GLY A 77 -34.34 12.86 4.02
N GLN A 78 -33.21 13.17 4.65
CA GLN A 78 -32.31 14.23 4.16
C GLN A 78 -31.32 13.71 3.12
N LEU A 79 -30.95 14.57 2.16
CA LEU A 79 -30.03 14.19 1.10
C LEU A 79 -28.59 14.27 1.58
N ILE A 80 -27.84 13.18 1.39
CA ILE A 80 -26.40 13.12 1.59
C ILE A 80 -25.76 13.01 0.21
N GLN A 81 -24.74 13.82 -0.05
CA GLN A 81 -24.00 13.84 -1.30
C GLN A 81 -22.57 13.34 -1.07
N ALA A 82 -22.18 12.33 -1.82
CA ALA A 82 -20.80 11.87 -1.94
C ALA A 82 -20.08 12.77 -2.95
N GLN A 83 -18.99 13.40 -2.51
CA GLN A 83 -18.17 14.30 -3.31
C GLN A 83 -16.75 13.75 -3.43
N TRP A 84 -16.26 13.67 -4.67
CA TRP A 84 -14.88 13.33 -4.95
C TRP A 84 -14.02 14.60 -4.95
N LEU A 85 -12.94 14.57 -4.17
CA LEU A 85 -11.96 15.65 -4.06
C LEU A 85 -10.63 15.15 -4.60
N ASN A 86 -10.19 15.71 -5.72
CA ASN A 86 -8.85 15.43 -6.25
C ASN A 86 -7.80 16.02 -5.32
N LEU A 87 -6.94 15.16 -4.76
CA LEU A 87 -5.80 15.57 -3.94
C LEU A 87 -4.56 15.69 -4.83
N ASN A 88 -3.69 16.66 -4.53
CA ASN A 88 -2.37 16.79 -5.16
C ASN A 88 -2.36 16.80 -6.70
N GLY A 89 -3.42 17.30 -7.34
CA GLY A 89 -3.55 17.33 -8.80
C GLY A 89 -3.88 15.97 -9.44
N GLY A 90 -4.37 15.01 -8.65
CA GLY A 90 -4.90 13.75 -9.15
C GLY A 90 -5.99 13.98 -10.21
N SER A 91 -5.99 13.13 -11.23
CA SER A 91 -6.90 13.22 -12.39
C SER A 91 -7.86 12.03 -12.48
N LEU A 92 -7.77 11.08 -11.56
CA LEU A 92 -8.60 9.88 -11.58
C LEU A 92 -9.94 10.16 -10.91
N GLU A 93 -11.01 10.02 -11.69
CA GLU A 93 -12.37 10.11 -11.22
C GLU A 93 -12.94 8.71 -10.89
N PRO A 94 -13.87 8.60 -9.94
CA PRO A 94 -14.57 7.35 -9.66
C PRO A 94 -15.37 6.90 -10.88
N SER A 95 -15.30 5.60 -11.19
CA SER A 95 -16.20 4.97 -12.17
C SER A 95 -17.57 4.67 -11.56
N ALA A 96 -17.63 4.44 -10.25
CA ALA A 96 -18.85 4.12 -9.51
C ALA A 96 -18.72 4.53 -8.04
N ILE A 97 -19.86 4.77 -7.37
CA ILE A 97 -19.94 4.99 -5.92
C ILE A 97 -21.03 4.07 -5.35
N HIS A 98 -20.67 3.33 -4.31
CA HIS A 98 -21.58 2.42 -3.61
C HIS A 98 -21.79 2.85 -2.16
N TRP A 99 -23.01 2.70 -1.66
CA TRP A 99 -23.39 3.08 -0.30
C TRP A 99 -23.51 1.88 0.63
N TYR A 100 -23.01 2.05 1.85
CA TYR A 100 -22.97 1.03 2.88
C TYR A 100 -23.54 1.58 4.17
N ARG A 101 -24.16 0.70 4.95
CA ARG A 101 -24.57 0.96 6.33
C ARG A 101 -23.85 0.04 7.29
N SER A 102 -23.64 0.49 8.53
CA SER A 102 -23.09 -0.35 9.58
C SER A 102 -24.07 -1.47 9.92
N GLY A 103 -23.55 -2.66 10.18
CA GLY A 103 -24.30 -3.82 10.67
C GLY A 103 -23.50 -4.60 11.71
N PRO A 104 -24.08 -5.69 12.26
CA PRO A 104 -23.48 -6.43 13.38
C PRO A 104 -22.10 -7.04 13.06
N GLU A 105 -21.90 -7.46 11.81
CA GLU A 105 -20.67 -8.13 11.34
C GLU A 105 -19.80 -7.22 10.46
N GLY A 106 -20.17 -5.95 10.30
CA GLY A 106 -19.47 -4.98 9.47
C GLY A 106 -20.38 -4.21 8.53
N TRP A 107 -19.81 -3.72 7.42
CA TRP A 107 -20.52 -2.86 6.47
C TRP A 107 -21.39 -3.67 5.50
N ILE A 108 -22.67 -3.32 5.43
CA ILE A 108 -23.67 -3.94 4.56
C ILE A 108 -23.95 -3.01 3.39
N LEU A 109 -23.85 -3.53 2.16
CA LEU A 109 -24.21 -2.79 0.95
C LEU A 109 -25.73 -2.50 0.95
N ILE A 110 -26.10 -1.24 0.77
CA ILE A 110 -27.50 -0.80 0.83
C ILE A 110 -28.21 -1.07 -0.51
N SER A 111 -27.52 -0.84 -1.62
CA SER A 111 -28.01 -1.11 -2.97
C SER A 111 -26.84 -1.03 -3.97
N GLU A 112 -26.97 -1.71 -5.12
CA GLU A 112 -26.02 -1.60 -6.24
C GLU A 112 -26.27 -0.35 -7.11
N SER A 113 -27.21 0.52 -6.75
CA SER A 113 -27.43 1.77 -7.48
C SER A 113 -26.21 2.69 -7.32
N GLU A 114 -25.46 2.84 -8.41
CA GLU A 114 -24.31 3.73 -8.51
C GLU A 114 -24.79 5.18 -8.49
N THR A 115 -24.90 5.76 -7.30
CA THR A 115 -25.37 7.14 -7.13
C THR A 115 -24.42 7.95 -6.27
N VAL A 116 -24.15 9.17 -6.70
CA VAL A 116 -23.40 10.17 -5.92
C VAL A 116 -24.20 10.74 -4.77
N THR A 117 -25.49 10.42 -4.67
CA THR A 117 -26.35 10.84 -3.57
C THR A 117 -27.05 9.66 -2.93
N TYR A 118 -27.40 9.82 -1.65
CA TYR A 118 -28.19 8.87 -0.90
C TYR A 118 -29.10 9.59 0.08
N THR A 119 -30.32 9.10 0.20
CA THR A 119 -31.30 9.58 1.17
C THR A 119 -31.51 8.47 2.19
N PRO A 120 -31.08 8.64 3.45
CA PRO A 120 -31.29 7.64 4.50
C PRO A 120 -32.77 7.32 4.67
N GLN A 121 -33.06 6.04 4.87
CA GLN A 121 -34.41 5.54 5.07
C GLN A 121 -34.62 5.19 6.55
N ALA A 122 -35.86 4.92 6.94
CA ALA A 122 -36.22 4.45 8.28
C ALA A 122 -35.36 3.26 8.75
N SER A 123 -34.94 2.38 7.83
CA SER A 123 -34.11 1.22 8.16
C SER A 123 -32.67 1.55 8.53
N ASP A 124 -32.22 2.78 8.28
CA ASP A 124 -30.86 3.22 8.53
C ASP A 124 -30.73 4.02 9.83
N VAL A 125 -31.86 4.39 10.46
CA VAL A 125 -31.91 5.09 11.75
C VAL A 125 -31.13 4.31 12.81
N GLY A 126 -30.25 5.01 13.52
CA GLY A 126 -29.35 4.43 14.52
C GLY A 126 -28.09 3.77 13.95
N LEU A 127 -27.93 3.71 12.63
CA LEU A 127 -26.76 3.13 11.95
C LEU A 127 -25.86 4.22 11.37
N GLU A 128 -24.60 3.88 11.12
CA GLU A 128 -23.67 4.74 10.39
C GLU A 128 -23.74 4.45 8.89
N LEU A 129 -23.42 5.46 8.08
CA LEU A 129 -23.41 5.41 6.62
C LEU A 129 -22.01 5.73 6.08
N MET A 130 -21.61 5.03 5.03
CA MET A 130 -20.34 5.22 4.34
C MET A 130 -20.53 5.05 2.83
N ALA A 131 -19.80 5.82 2.03
CA ALA A 131 -19.71 5.61 0.60
C ALA A 131 -18.34 5.05 0.22
N VAL A 132 -18.28 4.24 -0.83
CA VAL A 132 -17.04 3.68 -1.39
C VAL A 132 -17.01 3.95 -2.88
N ALA A 133 -16.02 4.73 -3.30
CA ALA A 133 -15.72 5.00 -4.70
C ALA A 133 -14.88 3.86 -5.29
N ILE A 134 -15.23 3.42 -6.49
CA ILE A 134 -14.43 2.51 -7.31
C ILE A 134 -13.69 3.37 -8.33
N VAL A 135 -12.36 3.26 -8.36
CA VAL A 135 -11.49 4.00 -9.28
C VAL A 135 -10.74 3.01 -10.14
N ILE A 136 -10.81 3.17 -11.46
CA ILE A 136 -10.04 2.36 -12.40
C ILE A 136 -8.65 2.97 -12.52
N THR A 137 -7.62 2.18 -12.21
CA THR A 137 -6.21 2.54 -12.36
C THR A 137 -5.54 1.61 -13.36
N PRO A 138 -4.32 1.95 -13.86
CA PRO A 138 -3.58 1.07 -14.75
C PRO A 138 -3.30 -0.34 -14.18
N ASP A 139 -3.29 -0.48 -12.85
CA ASP A 139 -3.02 -1.74 -12.15
C ASP A 139 -4.30 -2.53 -11.80
N GLY A 140 -5.47 -2.02 -12.18
CA GLY A 140 -6.76 -2.63 -11.86
C GLY A 140 -7.69 -1.68 -11.13
N HIS A 141 -8.48 -2.19 -10.19
CA HIS A 141 -9.49 -1.38 -9.49
C HIS A 141 -9.02 -1.03 -8.08
N ARG A 142 -9.20 0.22 -7.68
CA ARG A 142 -8.99 0.70 -6.32
C ARG A 142 -10.32 1.09 -5.70
N ARG A 143 -10.44 0.86 -4.38
CA ARG A 143 -11.62 1.24 -3.60
C ARG A 143 -11.20 2.31 -2.61
N VAL A 144 -11.90 3.44 -2.61
CA VAL A 144 -11.64 4.56 -1.70
C VAL A 144 -12.90 4.81 -0.88
N ALA A 145 -12.82 4.54 0.42
CA ALA A 145 -13.91 4.75 1.35
C ALA A 145 -13.95 6.20 1.85
N SER A 146 -15.15 6.73 2.09
CA SER A 146 -15.34 7.97 2.84
C SER A 146 -15.16 7.72 4.34
N THR A 147 -15.01 8.80 5.11
CA THR A 147 -15.33 8.73 6.54
C THR A 147 -16.82 8.40 6.71
N ALA A 148 -17.14 7.56 7.69
CA ALA A 148 -18.52 7.28 8.04
C ALA A 148 -19.20 8.49 8.69
N ILE A 149 -20.50 8.62 8.52
CA ILE A 149 -21.35 9.63 9.17
C ILE A 149 -22.53 8.96 9.85
N GLY A 150 -23.02 9.55 10.93
CA GLY A 150 -24.09 8.99 11.75
C GLY A 150 -23.75 8.97 13.24
N PRO A 151 -24.53 8.25 14.06
CA PRO A 151 -25.69 7.44 13.66
C PRO A 151 -26.81 8.27 13.03
N VAL A 152 -27.56 7.69 12.08
CA VAL A 152 -28.68 8.38 11.41
C VAL A 152 -29.76 8.72 12.43
N GLN A 153 -30.18 9.99 12.45
CA GLN A 153 -31.26 10.48 13.30
C GLN A 153 -32.60 10.41 12.59
N THR A 154 -33.70 10.33 13.33
CA THR A 154 -35.05 10.47 12.78
C THR A 154 -35.34 11.92 12.41
N THR A 155 -36.15 12.14 11.38
CA THR A 155 -36.76 13.45 11.16
C THR A 155 -37.82 13.66 12.26
N GLU A 156 -37.64 14.66 13.15
CA GLU A 156 -38.68 15.07 14.11
C GLU A 156 -39.93 15.63 13.44
#